data_AF-A0A6L7NH00-F1
#
_entry.id   AF-A0A6L7NH00-F1
#
_cell.length_a   1.000
_cell.length_b   1.000
_cell.length_c   1.000
_cell.angle_alpha   90.00
_cell.angle_beta   90.00
_cell.angle_gamma   90.00
#
_symmetry.space_group_name_H-M   'P 1'
#
loop_
_entity.id
_entity.type
_entity.pdbx_description
1 polymer ?
#
loop_
_entity_poly.entity_id
_entity_poly.type
_entity_poly.pdbx_seq_one_letter_code
_entity_poly.pdbx_strand_id
1 'polypeptide(L)'
;MAATDTAVAITAKDTTAIARWAKAAIAQAKVEAMSDPAGYFATVPSCKGAWASGSTPEAAIRELEDVLADWAEVHLRTGNQPPLPAMGGISLG
;
A
#
# COMPACT_ATOMS: atom_id res chain seq x y z
N MET A 1 -7.17 -39.57 9.54
CA MET A 1 -8.18 -38.52 9.32
C MET A 1 -7.42 -37.21 9.22
N ALA A 2 -7.18 -36.75 7.99
CA ALA A 2 -6.21 -35.70 7.68
C ALA A 2 -6.75 -34.32 8.07
N ALA A 3 -5.94 -33.55 8.80
CA ALA A 3 -6.17 -32.13 9.02
C ALA A 3 -6.05 -31.40 7.69
N THR A 4 -7.12 -30.74 7.25
CA THR A 4 -7.06 -29.79 6.13
C THR A 4 -6.84 -28.42 6.73
N ASP A 5 -5.58 -28.11 7.02
CA ASP A 5 -5.16 -26.77 7.40
C ASP A 5 -4.97 -25.97 6.12
N THR A 6 -6.02 -25.26 5.69
CA THR A 6 -5.91 -24.24 4.65
C THR A 6 -5.46 -22.93 5.32
N ALA A 7 -4.26 -22.90 5.87
CA ALA A 7 -3.54 -21.66 6.04
C ALA A 7 -2.97 -21.27 4.66
N VAL A 8 -3.71 -20.43 3.93
CA VAL A 8 -3.07 -19.52 2.97
C VAL A 8 -1.90 -18.89 3.71
N ALA A 9 -0.69 -19.00 3.17
CA ALA A 9 0.52 -18.45 3.78
C ALA A 9 0.35 -16.93 3.93
N ILE A 10 -0.21 -16.51 5.07
CA ILE A 10 -0.20 -15.13 5.53
C ILE A 10 1.28 -14.84 5.68
N THR A 11 1.85 -14.08 4.76
CA THR A 11 3.28 -13.80 4.82
C THR A 11 3.50 -13.02 6.12
N ALA A 12 4.66 -13.18 6.76
CA ALA A 12 4.97 -12.45 7.99
C ALA A 12 4.77 -10.92 7.83
N LYS A 13 4.87 -10.40 6.59
CA LYS A 13 4.63 -9.01 6.21
C LYS A 13 3.22 -8.55 6.59
N ASP A 14 2.19 -9.37 6.37
CA ASP A 14 0.76 -9.01 6.53
C ASP A 14 0.32 -8.85 8.00
N THR A 15 1.18 -9.24 8.95
CA THR A 15 0.81 -9.29 10.38
C THR A 15 1.05 -7.96 11.09
N THR A 16 1.75 -7.02 10.47
CA THR A 16 2.08 -5.71 11.08
C THR A 16 0.92 -4.70 10.95
N ALA A 17 0.90 -3.68 11.81
CA ALA A 17 -0.07 -2.59 11.69
C ALA A 17 0.12 -1.81 10.38
N ILE A 18 1.38 -1.60 9.97
CA ILE A 18 1.76 -0.89 8.75
C ILE A 18 1.26 -1.64 7.51
N ALA A 19 1.47 -2.96 7.43
CA ALA A 19 1.01 -3.74 6.27
C ALA A 19 -0.52 -3.72 6.13
N ARG A 20 -1.26 -3.84 7.24
CA ARG A 20 -2.73 -3.73 7.20
C ARG A 20 -3.17 -2.32 6.81
N TRP A 21 -2.47 -1.29 7.28
CA TRP A 21 -2.74 0.08 6.90
C TRP A 21 -2.50 0.32 5.40
N ALA A 22 -1.39 -0.19 4.84
CA ALA A 22 -1.06 -0.07 3.42
C ALA A 22 -2.09 -0.80 2.54
N LYS A 23 -2.48 -2.01 2.94
CA LYS A 23 -3.56 -2.76 2.30
C LYS A 23 -4.92 -2.05 2.35
N ALA A 24 -5.21 -1.35 3.44
CA ALA A 24 -6.41 -0.52 3.53
C ALA A 24 -6.31 0.75 2.66
N ALA A 25 -5.11 1.30 2.50
CA ALA A 25 -4.86 2.52 1.73
C ALA A 25 -5.04 2.31 0.22
N ILE A 26 -4.67 1.15 -0.32
CA ILE A 26 -4.86 0.86 -1.76
C ILE A 26 -6.34 0.83 -2.19
N ALA A 27 -7.29 0.68 -1.26
CA ALA A 27 -8.71 0.82 -1.56
C ALA A 27 -9.10 2.24 -2.02
N GLN A 28 -8.26 3.24 -1.75
CA GLN A 28 -8.41 4.63 -2.19
C GLN A 28 -7.47 4.98 -3.35
N ALA A 29 -6.81 3.97 -3.96
CA ALA A 29 -5.88 4.18 -5.05
C ALA A 29 -6.58 4.76 -6.28
N LYS A 30 -5.91 5.70 -6.94
CA LYS A 30 -6.24 6.20 -8.27
C LYS A 30 -5.17 5.75 -9.23
N VAL A 31 -5.60 5.22 -10.37
CA VAL A 31 -4.72 4.79 -11.45
C VAL A 31 -4.93 5.67 -12.66
N GLU A 32 -3.84 6.18 -13.22
CA GLU A 32 -3.82 6.98 -14.43
C GLU A 32 -2.96 6.26 -15.49
N ALA A 33 -3.45 6.20 -16.72
CA ALA A 33 -2.69 5.65 -17.85
C ALA A 33 -1.78 6.75 -18.42
N MET A 34 -0.54 6.37 -18.76
CA MET A 34 0.46 7.25 -19.36
C MET A 34 0.88 6.70 -20.73
N SER A 35 1.08 7.60 -21.67
CA SER A 35 1.40 7.26 -23.07
C SER A 35 2.90 7.22 -23.35
N ASP A 36 3.72 7.90 -22.54
CA ASP A 36 5.16 8.03 -22.73
C ASP A 36 5.90 8.27 -21.38
N PRO A 37 6.56 7.25 -20.80
CA PRO A 37 6.54 5.85 -21.23
C PRO A 37 5.14 5.25 -21.07
N ALA A 38 4.81 4.28 -21.92
CA ALA A 38 3.55 3.55 -21.81
C ALA A 38 3.47 2.80 -20.46
N GLY A 39 2.41 3.02 -19.70
CA GLY A 39 2.22 2.37 -18.41
C GLY A 39 1.09 2.96 -17.58
N TYR A 40 1.04 2.57 -16.31
CA TYR A 40 0.04 3.02 -15.34
C TYR A 40 0.74 3.58 -14.12
N PHE A 41 0.20 4.69 -13.59
CA PHE A 41 0.67 5.37 -12.40
C PHE A 41 -0.41 5.28 -11.33
N ALA A 42 -0.07 4.75 -10.16
CA ALA A 42 -0.98 4.56 -9.05
C ALA A 42 -0.60 5.47 -7.88
N THR A 43 -1.59 6.14 -7.29
CA THR A 43 -1.42 7.02 -6.12
C THR A 43 -2.54 6.84 -5.12
N VAL A 44 -2.29 7.19 -3.86
CA VAL A 44 -3.37 7.44 -2.89
C VAL A 44 -3.39 8.94 -2.59
N PRO A 45 -4.45 9.70 -2.93
CA PRO A 45 -4.45 11.16 -2.83
C PRO A 45 -4.14 11.72 -1.43
N SER A 46 -4.50 10.99 -0.38
CA SER A 46 -4.19 11.35 1.01
C SER A 46 -2.76 11.03 1.45
N CYS A 47 -2.05 10.17 0.72
CA CYS A 47 -0.64 9.80 0.97
C CYS A 47 0.28 10.53 -0.01
N LYS A 48 0.38 11.85 0.14
CA LYS A 48 1.17 12.68 -0.79
C LYS A 48 2.64 12.24 -0.78
N GLY A 49 3.17 11.94 -1.98
CA GLY A 49 4.53 11.46 -2.17
C GLY A 49 4.67 9.94 -2.26
N ALA A 50 3.63 9.17 -1.91
CA ALA A 50 3.57 7.73 -2.18
C ALA A 50 2.92 7.48 -3.55
N TRP A 51 3.67 6.85 -4.44
CA TRP A 51 3.19 6.50 -5.77
C TRP A 51 3.97 5.30 -6.31
N ALA A 52 3.36 4.57 -7.24
CA ALA A 52 4.02 3.47 -7.93
C ALA A 52 3.62 3.45 -9.41
N SER A 53 4.35 2.70 -10.21
CA SER A 53 4.01 2.47 -11.61
C SER A 53 4.03 0.99 -11.96
N GLY A 54 3.37 0.64 -13.06
CA GLY A 54 3.33 -0.73 -13.55
C GLY A 54 2.85 -0.82 -14.99
N SER A 55 3.13 -1.93 -15.65
CA SER A 55 2.69 -2.18 -17.02
C SER A 55 1.17 -2.42 -17.14
N THR A 56 0.50 -2.71 -16.02
CA THR A 56 -0.96 -2.81 -15.91
C THR A 56 -1.45 -2.05 -14.66
N PRO A 57 -2.76 -1.70 -14.58
CA PRO A 57 -3.33 -1.09 -13.36
C PRO A 57 -3.08 -1.93 -12.10
N GLU A 58 -3.25 -3.25 -12.20
CA GLU A 58 -3.09 -4.18 -11.07
C GLU A 58 -1.64 -4.25 -10.61
N ALA A 59 -0.69 -4.23 -11.55
CA ALA A 59 0.73 -4.18 -11.23
C ALA A 59 1.10 -2.89 -10.49
N ALA A 60 0.58 -1.74 -10.95
CA ALA A 60 0.80 -0.46 -10.30
C ALA A 60 0.19 -0.42 -8.89
N ILE A 61 -1.01 -0.96 -8.69
CA ILE A 61 -1.66 -1.05 -7.37
C ILE A 61 -0.90 -1.99 -6.43
N ARG A 62 -0.43 -3.14 -6.93
CA ARG A 62 0.34 -4.11 -6.14
C ARG A 62 1.65 -3.49 -5.65
N GLU A 63 2.38 -2.81 -6.54
CA GLU A 63 3.61 -2.10 -6.16
C GLU A 63 3.30 -0.96 -5.19
N LEU A 64 2.19 -0.25 -5.39
CA LEU A 64 1.77 0.84 -4.50
C LEU A 64 1.55 0.37 -3.06
N GLU A 65 1.04 -0.85 -2.84
CA GLU A 65 0.87 -1.42 -1.49
C GLU A 65 2.20 -1.50 -0.74
N ASP A 66 3.26 -1.97 -1.41
CA ASP A 66 4.59 -2.09 -0.83
C ASP A 66 5.21 -0.71 -0.59
N VAL A 67 5.11 0.19 -1.57
CA VAL A 67 5.58 1.58 -1.44
C VAL A 67 4.89 2.30 -0.28
N LEU A 68 3.58 2.07 -0.06
CA LEU A 68 2.84 2.67 1.04
C LEU A 68 3.33 2.19 2.41
N ALA A 69 3.71 0.92 2.53
CA ALA A 69 4.26 0.38 3.76
C ALA A 69 5.62 1.03 4.10
N ASP A 70 6.53 1.08 3.13
CA ASP A 70 7.86 1.68 3.30
C ASP A 70 7.76 3.19 3.55
N TRP A 71 6.86 3.87 2.83
CA TRP A 71 6.59 5.30 3.01
C TRP A 71 6.07 5.60 4.41
N ALA A 72 5.14 4.79 4.93
CA ALA A 72 4.62 4.95 6.29
C ALA A 72 5.71 4.70 7.35
N GLU A 73 6.57 3.69 7.15
CA GLU A 73 7.69 3.42 8.05
C GLU A 73 8.66 4.61 8.13
N VAL A 74 9.04 5.18 6.99
CA VAL A 74 9.88 6.39 6.94
C VAL A 74 9.19 7.55 7.65
N HIS A 75 7.91 7.79 7.35
CA HIS A 75 7.15 8.89 7.95
C HIS A 75 7.10 8.80 9.48
N LEU A 76 6.87 7.61 10.04
CA LEU A 76 6.86 7.37 11.49
C LEU A 76 8.23 7.58 12.12
N ARG A 77 9.30 7.13 11.45
CA ARG A 77 10.67 7.30 11.94
C ARG A 77 11.14 8.75 11.94
N THR A 78 10.72 9.55 10.97
CA THR A 78 11.14 10.94 10.85
C THR A 78 10.19 11.93 11.52
N GLY A 79 9.00 11.48 11.95
CA GLY A 79 7.99 12.34 12.57
C GLY A 79 7.46 13.41 11.61
N ASN A 80 7.36 13.08 10.31
CA ASN A 80 6.93 14.02 9.28
C ASN A 80 5.52 14.58 9.58
N GLN A 81 5.23 15.76 9.02
CA GLN A 81 3.92 16.41 9.15
C GLN A 81 3.31 16.65 7.75
N PRO A 82 1.98 16.63 7.61
CA PRO A 82 0.99 16.28 8.63
C PRO A 82 1.01 14.77 8.98
N PRO A 83 0.36 14.34 10.08
CA PRO A 83 0.31 12.92 10.47
C PRO A 83 -0.23 12.02 9.37
N LEU A 84 0.09 10.73 9.47
CA LEU A 84 -0.43 9.72 8.56
C LEU A 84 -1.97 9.68 8.63
N PRO A 85 -2.66 9.69 7.48
CA PRO A 85 -4.10 9.57 7.46
C PRO A 85 -4.54 8.20 7.97
N ALA A 86 -5.72 8.14 8.61
CA ALA A 86 -6.32 6.86 8.97
C ALA A 86 -6.82 6.14 7.72
N MET A 87 -6.49 4.85 7.58
CA MET A 87 -6.84 4.02 6.42
C MET A 87 -7.62 2.81 6.88
N GLY A 88 -8.87 2.66 6.40
CA GLY A 88 -9.74 1.55 6.81
C GLY A 88 -9.96 1.46 8.33
N GLY A 89 -9.94 2.59 9.04
CA GLY A 89 -10.04 2.64 10.51
C GLY A 89 -8.74 2.36 11.26
N ILE A 90 -7.60 2.19 10.57
CA ILE A 90 -6.28 1.99 11.16
C ILE A 90 -5.55 3.33 11.22
N SER A 91 -5.08 3.71 12.41
CA SER A 91 -4.22 4.87 12.64
C SER A 91 -2.83 4.39 13.08
N LEU A 92 -1.76 4.98 12.52
CA LEU A 92 -0.38 4.55 12.77
C LEU A 92 0.40 5.42 13.78
N GLY A 93 -0.22 6.47 14.32
CA GLY A 93 0.41 7.38 15.30
C GLY A 93 -0.27 8.73 15.30
#